data_AF-A0A074ZSX8-F1
#
_entry.id   AF-A0A074ZSX8-F1
#
_cell.length_a   1.000
_cell.length_b   1.000
_cell.length_c   1.000
_cell.angle_alpha   90.00
_cell.angle_beta   90.00
_cell.angle_gamma   90.00
#
_symmetry.space_group_name_H-M   'P 1'
#
loop_
_entity.id
_entity.type
_entity.pdbx_description
1 polymer ?
#
loop_
_entity_poly.entity_id
_entity_poly.type
_entity_poly.pdbx_seq_one_letter_code
_entity_poly.pdbx_strand_id
1 'polypeptide(L)'
;MDFIQKELRCCGPKTYTDWTANRYFSCNQTNTSPEACGVPYSCCRRMNNINEYVINLSCGFGVQKLSTPLASGQVWTIGCVQAIVTFVEVNIVPVAGALSGIAALQLVAILLAKTLHTQIGDQLRLLRQESLGL
;
A
#
# COMPACT_ATOMS: atom_id res chain seq x y z
N MET A 1 2.41 2.70 -5.70
CA MET A 1 1.96 1.67 -6.66
C MET A 1 2.92 0.48 -6.68
N ASP A 2 4.22 0.71 -6.90
CA ASP A 2 5.20 -0.39 -7.00
C ASP A 2 5.34 -1.26 -5.75
N PHE A 3 5.33 -0.67 -4.56
CA PHE A 3 5.39 -1.41 -3.30
C PHE A 3 4.24 -2.43 -3.20
N ILE A 4 3.01 -1.97 -3.39
CA ILE A 4 1.81 -2.83 -3.32
C ILE A 4 1.88 -3.96 -4.36
N GLN A 5 2.30 -3.66 -5.58
CA GLN A 5 2.39 -4.65 -6.66
C GLN A 5 3.42 -5.76 -6.35
N LYS A 6 4.53 -5.39 -5.73
CA LYS A 6 5.56 -6.34 -5.29
C LYS A 6 5.10 -7.17 -4.09
N GLU A 7 4.62 -6.52 -3.04
CA GLU A 7 4.25 -7.18 -1.78
C GLU A 7 3.05 -8.11 -1.97
N LEU A 8 2.03 -7.66 -2.69
CA LEU A 8 0.81 -8.44 -2.92
C LEU A 8 0.84 -9.26 -4.21
N ARG A 9 1.96 -9.25 -4.94
CA ARG A 9 2.15 -10.06 -6.16
C ARG A 9 0.99 -9.88 -7.14
N CYS A 10 0.69 -8.62 -7.44
CA CYS A 10 -0.45 -8.20 -8.26
C CYS A 10 0.00 -7.17 -9.31
N CYS A 11 -0.84 -6.92 -10.31
CA CYS A 11 -0.59 -5.88 -11.31
C CYS A 11 -1.88 -5.20 -11.74
N GLY A 12 -1.84 -3.86 -11.76
CA GLY A 12 -3.02 -3.01 -12.00
C GLY A 12 -4.09 -3.11 -10.90
N PRO A 13 -5.10 -2.24 -10.90
CA PRO A 13 -6.21 -2.31 -9.94
C PRO A 13 -7.05 -3.60 -10.05
N LYS A 14 -7.49 -3.95 -11.25
CA LYS A 14 -8.31 -5.13 -11.58
C LYS A 14 -7.52 -6.18 -12.35
N THR A 15 -6.63 -5.76 -13.25
CA THR A 15 -5.81 -6.63 -14.09
C THR A 15 -4.58 -5.88 -14.61
N TYR A 16 -3.58 -6.62 -15.08
CA TYR A 16 -2.35 -6.06 -15.66
C TYR A 16 -2.59 -5.15 -16.87
N THR A 17 -3.70 -5.30 -17.60
CA THR A 17 -4.04 -4.45 -18.76
C THR A 17 -4.60 -3.07 -18.38
N ASP A 18 -4.92 -2.84 -17.10
CA ASP A 18 -5.35 -1.51 -16.63
C ASP A 18 -4.26 -0.44 -16.82
N TRP A 19 -3.01 -0.87 -16.98
CA TRP A 19 -1.90 -0.01 -17.35
C TRP A 19 -2.08 0.69 -18.70
N THR A 20 -3.03 0.26 -19.55
CA THR A 20 -3.43 1.01 -20.75
C THR A 20 -3.94 2.44 -20.44
N ALA A 21 -4.46 2.68 -19.24
CA ALA A 21 -4.89 4.01 -18.80
C ALA A 21 -3.73 4.95 -18.44
N ASN A 22 -2.51 4.43 -18.29
CA ASN A 22 -1.33 5.24 -18.02
C ASN A 22 -0.73 5.76 -19.34
N ARG A 23 -0.33 7.04 -19.38
CA ARG A 23 0.22 7.69 -20.58
C ARG A 23 1.47 7.02 -21.18
N TYR A 24 2.29 6.36 -20.36
CA TYR A 24 3.53 5.70 -20.82
C TYR A 24 3.22 4.27 -21.28
N PHE A 25 2.44 3.54 -20.49
CA PHE A 25 2.11 2.14 -20.78
C PHE A 25 0.90 1.95 -21.70
N SER A 26 0.24 3.03 -22.12
CA SER A 26 -0.94 2.96 -22.98
C SER A 26 -0.69 2.15 -24.24
N CYS A 27 -1.61 1.26 -24.59
CA CYS A 27 -1.53 0.50 -25.82
C CYS A 27 -2.20 1.20 -27.02
N ASN A 28 -2.38 2.52 -26.94
CA ASN A 28 -2.86 3.33 -28.06
C ASN A 28 -1.81 3.38 -29.18
N GLN A 29 -2.26 3.33 -30.43
CA GLN A 29 -1.42 3.39 -31.64
C GLN A 29 -0.63 4.70 -31.74
N THR A 30 -1.13 5.79 -31.14
CA THR A 30 -0.43 7.09 -31.12
C THR A 30 0.56 7.22 -29.98
N ASN A 31 0.70 6.22 -29.12
CA ASN A 31 1.64 6.27 -27.99
C ASN A 31 3.06 5.93 -28.46
N THR A 32 3.96 6.93 -28.38
CA THR A 32 5.37 6.80 -28.76
C THR A 32 6.27 6.37 -27.60
N SER A 33 5.72 6.07 -26.42
CA SER A 33 6.52 5.62 -25.27
C SER A 33 7.21 4.29 -25.60
N PRO A 34 8.51 4.13 -25.28
CA PRO A 34 9.20 2.85 -25.41
C PRO A 34 8.51 1.70 -24.66
N GLU A 35 7.83 2.03 -23.55
CA GLU A 35 7.13 1.12 -22.66
C GLU A 35 5.66 0.90 -23.04
N ALA A 36 5.22 1.41 -24.19
CA ALA A 36 3.84 1.26 -24.66
C ALA A 36 3.41 -0.20 -24.70
N CYS A 37 2.14 -0.46 -24.34
CA CYS A 37 1.60 -1.81 -24.14
C CYS A 37 2.35 -2.66 -23.11
N GLY A 38 3.19 -2.06 -22.26
CA GLY A 38 3.91 -2.75 -21.20
C GLY A 38 3.28 -2.58 -19.82
N VAL A 39 3.95 -3.06 -18.79
CA VAL A 39 3.61 -2.79 -17.38
C VAL A 39 4.89 -2.40 -16.64
N PRO A 40 4.82 -1.69 -15.50
CA PRO A 40 6.02 -1.41 -14.72
C PRO A 40 6.66 -2.68 -14.20
N TYR A 41 7.96 -2.59 -13.92
CA TYR A 41 8.78 -3.72 -13.47
C TYR A 41 8.29 -4.36 -12.16
N SER A 42 7.59 -3.59 -11.32
CA SER A 42 6.98 -4.04 -10.07
C SER A 42 5.92 -5.14 -10.26
N CYS A 43 5.37 -5.28 -11.46
CA CYS A 43 4.46 -6.36 -11.82
C CYS A 43 5.17 -7.69 -12.15
N CYS A 44 6.50 -7.73 -12.27
CA CYS A 44 7.19 -8.92 -12.75
C CYS A 44 7.35 -10.02 -11.69
N ARG A 45 7.13 -11.29 -12.10
CA ARG A 45 7.18 -12.46 -11.19
C ARG A 45 8.58 -12.87 -10.79
N ARG A 46 9.52 -12.73 -11.72
CA ARG A 46 10.93 -13.12 -11.57
C ARG A 46 11.79 -11.88 -11.77
N MET A 47 12.09 -11.20 -10.67
CA MET A 47 13.32 -10.40 -10.59
C MET A 47 14.45 -11.44 -10.54
N ASN A 48 15.12 -11.64 -11.66
CA ASN A 48 16.19 -12.61 -11.82
C ASN A 48 17.23 -12.52 -10.69
N ASN A 49 17.31 -13.60 -9.91
CA ASN A 49 18.30 -13.91 -8.87
C ASN A 49 19.74 -14.12 -9.43
N ILE A 50 20.17 -13.36 -10.42
CA ILE A 50 21.50 -13.55 -11.06
C ILE A 50 22.42 -12.39 -10.68
N ASN A 51 22.60 -12.20 -9.37
CA ASN A 51 23.19 -11.03 -8.70
C ASN A 51 22.15 -9.94 -8.44
N GLU A 52 22.01 -9.53 -7.17
CA GLU A 52 21.03 -8.56 -6.64
C GLU A 52 20.98 -7.19 -7.34
N TYR A 53 21.86 -6.94 -8.32
CA TYR A 53 22.02 -5.67 -9.03
C TYR A 53 21.49 -5.66 -10.48
N VAL A 54 21.01 -6.77 -11.04
CA VAL A 54 20.50 -6.80 -12.43
C VAL A 54 18.99 -7.00 -12.46
N ILE A 55 18.26 -5.88 -12.34
CA ILE A 55 16.80 -5.84 -12.54
C ILE A 55 16.52 -6.01 -14.04
N ASN A 56 15.82 -7.08 -14.43
CA ASN A 56 15.27 -7.19 -15.78
C ASN A 56 14.11 -6.21 -15.94
N LEU A 57 14.42 -4.98 -16.36
CA LEU A 57 13.43 -3.97 -16.72
C LEU A 57 12.57 -4.39 -17.92
N SER A 58 13.05 -5.34 -18.73
CA SER A 58 12.40 -5.78 -19.97
C SER A 58 11.22 -6.74 -19.77
N CYS A 59 11.04 -7.33 -18.59
CA CYS A 59 9.98 -8.32 -18.32
C CYS A 59 8.56 -7.78 -18.57
N GLY A 60 8.35 -6.48 -18.39
CA GLY A 60 7.05 -5.83 -18.55
C GLY A 60 6.77 -5.33 -19.97
N PHE A 61 7.72 -5.39 -20.91
CA PHE A 61 7.53 -4.81 -22.25
C PHE A 61 6.55 -5.62 -23.09
N GLY A 62 5.57 -4.93 -23.69
CA GLY A 62 4.61 -5.54 -24.62
C GLY A 62 3.67 -6.57 -24.02
N VAL A 63 3.71 -6.82 -22.71
CA VAL A 63 2.94 -7.91 -22.07
C VAL A 63 1.43 -7.70 -22.19
N GLN A 64 0.95 -6.46 -22.32
CA GLN A 64 -0.48 -6.19 -22.54
C GLN A 64 -0.99 -6.72 -23.90
N LYS A 65 -0.11 -7.02 -24.85
CA LYS A 65 -0.45 -7.68 -26.13
C LYS A 65 -0.53 -9.20 -26.04
N LEU A 66 -0.01 -9.79 -24.95
CA LEU A 66 -0.01 -11.23 -24.76
C LEU A 66 -1.35 -11.71 -24.20
N SER A 67 -1.70 -12.96 -24.50
CA SER A 67 -2.82 -13.62 -23.84
C SER A 67 -2.52 -13.80 -22.35
N THR A 68 -3.55 -13.80 -21.51
CA THR A 68 -3.38 -13.94 -20.05
C THR A 68 -2.53 -15.14 -19.62
N PRO A 69 -2.66 -16.35 -20.23
CA PRO A 69 -1.79 -17.48 -19.91
C PRO A 69 -0.30 -17.17 -20.17
N LEU A 70 0.02 -16.56 -21.31
CA LEU A 70 1.39 -16.18 -21.65
C LEU A 70 1.92 -15.07 -20.74
N ALA A 71 1.12 -14.02 -20.51
CA ALA A 71 1.47 -12.91 -19.63
C ALA A 71 1.76 -13.39 -18.20
N SER A 72 0.97 -14.35 -17.69
CA SER A 72 1.14 -14.93 -16.34
C SER A 72 2.50 -15.64 -16.13
N GLY A 73 3.20 -16.00 -17.21
CA GLY A 73 4.56 -16.56 -17.14
C GLY A 73 5.64 -15.52 -16.79
N GLN A 74 5.34 -14.23 -17.01
CA GLN A 74 6.29 -13.11 -16.89
C GLN A 74 5.89 -12.14 -15.77
N VAL A 75 4.60 -11.79 -15.68
CA VAL A 75 4.05 -10.79 -14.76
C VAL A 75 2.90 -11.36 -13.93
N TRP A 76 2.63 -10.74 -12.80
CA TRP A 76 1.39 -10.98 -12.06
C TRP A 76 0.22 -10.44 -12.87
N THR A 77 -0.80 -11.26 -13.11
CA THR A 77 -1.98 -10.86 -13.89
C THR A 77 -3.19 -10.52 -13.02
N ILE A 78 -3.13 -10.88 -11.73
CA ILE A 78 -4.19 -10.62 -10.75
C ILE A 78 -4.18 -9.14 -10.37
N GLY A 79 -5.36 -8.52 -10.31
CA GLY A 79 -5.53 -7.14 -9.84
C GLY A 79 -5.27 -6.97 -8.35
N CYS A 80 -4.69 -5.82 -7.99
CA CYS A 80 -4.33 -5.52 -6.60
C CYS A 80 -5.52 -5.33 -5.68
N VAL A 81 -6.67 -4.88 -6.18
CA VAL A 81 -7.89 -4.78 -5.34
C VAL A 81 -8.30 -6.17 -4.86
N GLN A 82 -8.35 -7.16 -5.78
CA GLN A 82 -8.66 -8.53 -5.43
C GLN A 82 -7.60 -9.14 -4.50
N ALA A 83 -6.32 -8.86 -4.75
CA ALA A 83 -5.23 -9.35 -3.91
C ALA A 83 -5.32 -8.82 -2.46
N ILE A 84 -5.66 -7.54 -2.28
CA ILE A 84 -5.88 -6.94 -0.95
C ILE A 84 -7.07 -7.60 -0.25
N VAL A 85 -8.19 -7.74 -0.93
CA VAL A 85 -9.39 -8.39 -0.36
C VAL A 85 -9.06 -9.80 0.11
N THR A 86 -8.43 -10.58 -0.75
CA THR A 86 -8.02 -11.97 -0.44
C THR A 86 -7.02 -12.00 0.72
N PHE A 87 -6.07 -11.07 0.76
CA PHE A 87 -5.12 -10.95 1.87
C PHE A 87 -5.84 -10.68 3.19
N VAL A 88 -6.80 -9.76 3.21
CA VAL A 88 -7.57 -9.42 4.42
C VAL A 88 -8.47 -10.58 4.83
N GLU A 89 -9.16 -11.23 3.90
CA GLU A 89 -10.02 -12.38 4.20
C GLU A 89 -9.23 -13.52 4.84
N VAL A 90 -8.04 -13.83 4.31
CA VAL A 90 -7.17 -14.89 4.85
C VAL A 90 -6.53 -14.48 6.19
N ASN A 91 -6.28 -13.19 6.41
CA ASN A 91 -5.61 -12.67 7.60
C ASN A 91 -6.53 -11.86 8.52
N ILE A 92 -7.85 -12.13 8.49
CA ILE A 92 -8.82 -11.27 9.17
C ILE A 92 -8.60 -11.22 10.69
N VAL A 93 -8.21 -12.34 11.30
CA VAL A 93 -7.97 -12.44 12.74
C VAL A 93 -6.78 -11.56 13.19
N PRO A 94 -5.55 -11.71 12.64
CA PRO A 94 -4.44 -10.84 13.03
C PRO A 94 -4.68 -9.37 12.66
N VAL A 95 -5.35 -9.08 11.53
CA VAL A 95 -5.69 -7.70 11.14
C VAL A 95 -6.66 -7.07 12.14
N ALA A 96 -7.74 -7.76 12.49
CA ALA A 96 -8.71 -7.27 13.47
C ALA A 96 -8.08 -7.10 14.85
N GLY A 97 -7.21 -8.03 15.26
CA GLY A 97 -6.45 -7.95 16.50
C GLY A 97 -5.54 -6.72 16.53
N ALA A 98 -4.76 -6.47 15.48
CA ALA A 98 -3.89 -5.30 15.38
C ALA A 98 -4.68 -3.98 15.46
N LEU A 99 -5.78 -3.87 14.72
CA LEU A 99 -6.65 -2.68 14.74
C LEU A 99 -7.25 -2.46 16.13
N SER A 100 -7.75 -3.52 16.76
CA SER A 100 -8.32 -3.46 18.12
C SER A 100 -7.27 -3.07 19.16
N GLY A 101 -6.06 -3.62 19.05
CA GLY A 101 -4.94 -3.28 19.92
C GLY A 101 -4.50 -1.82 19.79
N ILE A 102 -4.40 -1.31 18.56
CA ILE A 102 -4.12 0.11 18.31
C ILE A 102 -5.22 0.98 18.91
N ALA A 103 -6.49 0.64 18.69
CA ALA A 103 -7.62 1.38 19.24
C ALA A 103 -7.60 1.41 20.78
N ALA A 104 -7.30 0.28 21.43
CA ALA A 104 -7.17 0.21 22.88
C ALA A 104 -6.03 1.10 23.40
N LEU A 105 -4.86 1.08 22.75
CA LEU A 105 -3.74 1.95 23.09
C LEU A 105 -4.09 3.44 22.92
N GLN A 106 -4.82 3.79 21.86
CA GLN A 106 -5.31 5.16 21.65
C GLN A 106 -6.28 5.60 22.76
N LEU A 107 -7.19 4.73 23.20
CA LEU A 107 -8.09 5.02 24.32
C LEU A 107 -7.33 5.26 25.62
N VAL A 108 -6.33 4.43 25.93
CA VAL A 108 -5.48 4.62 27.11
C VAL A 108 -4.74 5.95 27.04
N ALA A 109 -4.16 6.29 25.89
CA ALA A 109 -3.47 7.57 25.70
C ALA A 109 -4.41 8.77 25.93
N ILE A 110 -5.65 8.71 25.43
CA ILE A 110 -6.65 9.76 25.65
C ILE A 110 -7.00 9.88 27.14
N LEU A 111 -7.20 8.77 27.85
CA LEU A 111 -7.52 8.79 29.28
C LEU A 111 -6.37 9.41 30.09
N LEU A 112 -5.12 9.04 29.80
CA LEU A 112 -3.95 9.64 30.45
C LEU A 112 -3.84 11.13 30.16
N ALA A 113 -4.04 11.55 28.91
CA ALA A 113 -4.03 12.97 28.54
C ALA A 113 -5.12 13.77 29.26
N LYS A 114 -6.32 13.19 29.42
CA LYS A 114 -7.43 13.82 30.18
C LYS A 114 -7.11 13.93 31.67
N THR A 115 -6.52 12.91 32.27
CA THR A 115 -6.08 12.94 33.67
C THR A 115 -5.04 14.04 33.87
N LEU A 116 -4.01 14.11 32.99
CA LEU A 116 -2.97 15.12 33.06
C LEU A 116 -3.54 16.55 32.90
N HIS A 117 -4.43 16.76 31.93
CA HIS A 117 -5.08 18.05 31.74
C HIS A 117 -5.86 18.49 32.99
N THR A 118 -6.58 17.57 33.64
CA THR A 118 -7.34 17.86 34.85
C THR A 118 -6.41 18.25 36.00
N GLN A 119 -5.31 17.52 36.19
CA GLN A 119 -4.30 17.84 37.20
C GLN A 119 -3.69 19.23 37.01
N ILE A 120 -3.30 19.59 35.78
CA ILE A 120 -2.78 20.92 35.47
C ILE A 120 -3.82 22.00 35.78
N GLY A 121 -5.09 21.75 35.43
CA GLY A 121 -6.20 22.64 35.74
C GLY A 121 -6.39 22.89 37.23
N ASP A 122 -6.30 21.83 38.04
CA ASP A 122 -6.43 21.94 39.49
C ASP A 122 -5.22 22.64 40.14
N GLN A 123 -4.00 22.37 39.66
CA GLN A 123 -2.80 23.10 40.09
C GLN A 123 -2.90 24.61 39.79
N LEU A 124 -3.38 24.97 38.59
CA LEU A 124 -3.62 26.37 38.22
C LEU A 124 -4.68 27.04 39.10
N ARG A 125 -5.71 26.31 39.52
CA ARG A 125 -6.74 26.83 40.45
C ARG A 125 -6.18 27.09 41.84
N LEU A 126 -5.38 26.17 42.38
CA LEU A 126 -4.73 26.32 43.68
C LEU A 126 -3.76 27.52 43.69
N LEU A 127 -2.91 27.64 42.67
CA LEU A 127 -2.01 28.79 42.52
C LEU A 127 -2.78 30.12 42.42
N ARG A 128 -3.94 30.11 41.75
CA ARG A 128 -4.80 31.30 41.68
C ARG A 128 -5.40 31.64 43.05
N GLN A 129 -5.82 30.66 43.84
CA GLN A 129 -6.34 30.91 45.19
C GLN A 129 -5.27 31.48 46.11
N GLU A 130 -4.05 30.93 46.10
CA GLU A 130 -2.92 31.46 46.86
C GLU A 130 -2.58 32.91 46.44
N SER A 131 -2.61 33.21 45.13
CA SER A 131 -2.38 34.58 44.63
C SER A 131 -3.48 35.58 45.02
N LEU A 132 -4.70 35.10 45.29
CA LEU A 132 -5.84 35.92 45.73
C LEU A 132 -5.88 36.12 47.25
N GLY A 133 -4.93 35.57 48.01
CA GLY A 133 -4.74 35.87 49.43
C GLY A 133 -5.84 35.34 50.35
N LEU A 134 -6.34 34.13 50.08
CA LEU A 134 -7.14 33.33 51.02
C LEU A 134 -6.27 32.26 51.67
#